data_AF-X1F015-F1
#
_entry.id   AF-X1F015-F1
#
_cell.length_a   1.000
_cell.length_b   1.000
_cell.length_c   1.000
_cell.angle_alpha   90.00
_cell.angle_beta   90.00
_cell.angle_gamma   90.00
#
_symmetry.space_group_name_H-M   'P 1'
#
loop_
_entity.id
_entity.type
_entity.pdbx_description
1 polymer ?
#
loop_
_entity_poly.entity_id
_entity_poly.type
_entity_poly.pdbx_seq_one_letter_code
_entity_poly.pdbx_strand_id
1 'polypeptide(L)'
;RFGFSDGQIAKIMGVDSIFIRQMRRRLKIQPYVKRIDTLAAEWPAVTNYLYLTYSASEHDIDFETEYKSNLKKVIVLGSGTYRIGASVEFDWGSVNCLWGLKKLGIDQAIMINYNPETVSTDYDISDKLYFEELSGERVLDICELEKADGLVVSAGGQIANNLAAKFSKYSDFFRKASIKILGTHGTRIDMAEDRSKFSTLLDQLNIKQPEWSALTTKEDAIEFTNKVGYPVLVRPSYVLS
;
A
#
# COMPACT_ATOMS: atom_id res chain seq x y z
N ARG A 1 4.46 -21.51 2.40
CA ARG A 1 4.29 -22.06 3.77
C ARG A 1 5.30 -21.48 4.75
N PHE A 2 6.61 -21.49 4.45
CA PHE A 2 7.65 -20.93 5.35
C PHE A 2 7.80 -19.39 5.34
N GLY A 3 6.81 -18.64 4.86
CA GLY A 3 6.85 -17.18 4.87
C GLY A 3 7.74 -16.49 3.81
N PHE A 4 8.28 -17.21 2.82
CA PHE A 4 9.01 -16.56 1.72
C PHE A 4 8.08 -15.73 0.83
N SER A 5 8.45 -14.48 0.57
CA SER A 5 7.74 -13.61 -0.36
C SER A 5 8.09 -13.91 -1.81
N ASP A 6 7.19 -13.53 -2.73
CA ASP A 6 7.42 -13.61 -4.18
C ASP A 6 8.71 -12.84 -4.56
N GLY A 7 8.99 -11.73 -3.89
CA GLY A 7 10.21 -10.93 -4.07
C GLY A 7 11.51 -11.64 -3.62
N GLN A 8 11.48 -12.36 -2.50
CA GLN A 8 12.64 -13.13 -2.03
C GLN A 8 12.95 -14.30 -2.97
N ILE A 9 11.91 -15.03 -3.39
CA ILE A 9 12.04 -16.14 -4.35
C ILE A 9 12.56 -15.62 -5.69
N ALA A 10 12.01 -14.51 -6.18
CA ALA A 10 12.43 -13.87 -7.41
C ALA A 10 13.91 -13.49 -7.40
N LYS A 11 14.39 -12.90 -6.29
CA LYS A 11 15.80 -12.55 -6.11
C LYS A 11 16.71 -13.77 -6.17
N ILE A 12 16.33 -14.89 -5.53
CA ILE A 12 17.12 -16.13 -5.53
C ILE A 12 17.15 -16.76 -6.93
N MET A 13 16.01 -16.72 -7.64
CA MET A 13 15.86 -17.31 -8.97
C MET A 13 16.38 -16.40 -10.10
N GLY A 14 16.74 -15.16 -9.81
CA GLY A 14 17.16 -14.18 -10.83
C GLY A 14 16.05 -13.77 -11.80
N VAL A 15 14.79 -13.76 -11.33
CA VAL A 15 13.60 -13.40 -12.12
C VAL A 15 12.86 -12.22 -11.51
N ASP A 16 11.84 -11.70 -12.20
CA ASP A 16 10.98 -10.64 -11.66
C ASP A 16 9.95 -11.19 -10.65
N SER A 17 9.61 -10.41 -9.61
CA SER A 17 8.60 -10.77 -8.61
C SER A 17 7.22 -11.07 -9.21
N ILE A 18 6.84 -10.37 -10.29
CA ILE A 18 5.58 -10.58 -11.01
C ILE A 18 5.56 -11.98 -11.65
N PHE A 19 6.70 -12.46 -12.14
CA PHE A 19 6.81 -13.80 -12.71
C PHE A 19 6.52 -14.88 -11.66
N ILE A 20 7.06 -14.73 -10.45
CA ILE A 20 6.77 -15.65 -9.34
C ILE A 20 5.29 -15.63 -8.98
N ARG A 21 4.68 -14.44 -8.86
CA ARG A 21 3.23 -14.30 -8.62
C ARG A 21 2.39 -15.01 -9.70
N GLN A 22 2.74 -14.84 -10.98
CA GLN A 22 2.02 -15.48 -12.09
C GLN A 22 2.16 -17.01 -12.04
N MET A 23 3.36 -17.51 -11.76
CA MET A 23 3.61 -18.94 -11.57
C MET A 23 2.77 -19.49 -10.42
N ARG A 24 2.76 -18.79 -9.29
CA ARG A 24 1.98 -19.10 -8.10
C ARG A 24 0.47 -19.18 -8.42
N ARG A 25 -0.06 -18.21 -9.17
CA ARG A 25 -1.46 -18.22 -9.66
C ARG A 25 -1.76 -19.40 -10.59
N ARG A 26 -0.87 -19.68 -11.55
CA ARG A 26 -1.04 -20.81 -12.49
C ARG A 26 -1.10 -22.15 -11.76
N LEU A 27 -0.30 -22.29 -10.71
CA LEU A 27 -0.25 -23.48 -9.85
C LEU A 27 -1.35 -23.50 -8.77
N LYS A 28 -2.23 -22.49 -8.73
CA LYS A 28 -3.28 -22.32 -7.71
C LYS A 28 -2.73 -22.32 -6.28
N ILE A 29 -1.51 -21.82 -6.09
CA ILE A 29 -0.90 -21.66 -4.78
C ILE A 29 -1.31 -20.29 -4.24
N GLN A 30 -2.29 -20.24 -3.36
CA GLN A 30 -2.78 -18.98 -2.81
C GLN A 30 -2.87 -19.07 -1.28
N PRO A 31 -2.70 -17.95 -0.56
CA PRO A 31 -2.95 -17.93 0.87
C PRO A 31 -4.46 -18.00 1.14
N TYR A 32 -4.80 -18.49 2.32
CA TYR A 32 -6.15 -18.51 2.85
C TYR A 32 -6.30 -17.48 3.97
N VAL A 33 -7.51 -16.96 4.13
CA VAL A 33 -7.86 -15.96 5.14
C VAL A 33 -8.31 -16.71 6.39
N LYS A 34 -7.66 -16.43 7.51
CA LYS A 34 -7.98 -16.99 8.83
C LYS A 34 -8.35 -15.90 9.81
N ARG A 35 -9.24 -16.24 10.74
CA ARG A 35 -9.77 -15.33 11.76
C ARG A 35 -9.05 -15.55 13.08
N ILE A 36 -8.75 -14.46 13.78
CA ILE A 36 -8.24 -14.49 15.14
C ILE A 36 -9.46 -14.49 16.07
N ASP A 37 -9.67 -15.60 16.75
CA ASP A 37 -10.89 -15.89 17.52
C ASP A 37 -10.67 -16.02 19.03
N THR A 38 -9.43 -15.92 19.51
CA THR A 38 -8.98 -16.14 20.89
C THR A 38 -9.18 -17.56 21.46
N LEU A 39 -9.89 -18.44 20.74
CA LEU A 39 -10.36 -19.74 21.22
C LEU A 39 -9.92 -20.91 20.34
N ALA A 40 -9.00 -20.68 19.39
CA ALA A 40 -8.46 -21.70 18.50
C ALA A 40 -9.56 -22.50 17.77
N ALA A 41 -10.57 -21.79 17.27
CA ALA A 41 -11.75 -22.29 16.57
C ALA A 41 -12.69 -23.19 17.39
N GLU A 42 -12.60 -23.19 18.73
CA GLU A 42 -13.58 -23.88 19.57
C GLU A 42 -14.99 -23.28 19.41
N TRP A 43 -15.06 -21.96 19.26
CA TRP A 43 -16.29 -21.21 19.05
C TRP A 43 -16.18 -20.28 17.85
N PRO A 44 -17.27 -20.07 17.09
CA PRO A 44 -17.27 -19.15 15.98
C PRO A 44 -17.04 -17.72 16.47
N ALA A 45 -15.96 -17.09 16.03
CA ALA A 45 -15.72 -15.68 16.35
C ALA A 45 -16.71 -14.77 15.63
N VAL A 46 -17.12 -13.71 16.32
CA VAL A 46 -18.02 -12.67 15.80
C VAL A 46 -17.23 -11.55 15.11
N THR A 47 -15.93 -11.43 15.40
CA THR A 47 -15.06 -10.35 14.90
C THR A 47 -14.42 -10.72 13.56
N ASN A 48 -14.13 -9.71 12.72
CA ASN A 48 -13.38 -9.89 11.48
C ASN A 48 -11.93 -9.42 11.64
N TYR A 49 -11.23 -9.98 12.62
CA TYR A 49 -9.80 -9.79 12.78
C TYR A 49 -9.07 -10.90 12.01
N LEU A 50 -8.38 -10.57 10.92
CA LEU A 50 -7.99 -11.52 9.86
C LEU A 50 -6.49 -11.49 9.58
N TYR A 51 -5.95 -12.63 9.15
CA TYR A 51 -4.61 -12.77 8.61
C TYR A 51 -4.58 -13.81 7.48
N LEU A 52 -3.53 -13.82 6.65
CA LEU A 52 -3.36 -14.70 5.51
C LEU A 52 -2.27 -15.75 5.77
N THR A 53 -2.57 -17.02 5.45
CA THR A 53 -1.62 -18.12 5.60
C THR A 53 -1.67 -19.14 4.45
N TYR A 54 -0.51 -19.69 4.09
CA TYR A 54 -0.42 -20.83 3.16
C TYR A 54 -0.58 -22.19 3.85
N SER A 55 -0.72 -22.20 5.18
CA SER A 55 -0.83 -23.39 6.01
C SER A 55 -2.29 -23.63 6.42
N ALA A 56 -3.18 -23.61 5.42
CA ALA A 56 -4.61 -23.82 5.58
C ALA A 56 -5.18 -24.49 4.32
N SER A 57 -6.40 -25.00 4.42
CA SER A 57 -7.16 -25.64 3.33
C SER A 57 -8.34 -24.81 2.84
N GLU A 58 -8.85 -23.90 3.65
CA GLU A 58 -10.04 -23.08 3.36
C GLU A 58 -9.97 -21.71 4.06
N HIS A 59 -10.80 -20.77 3.60
CA HIS A 59 -10.99 -19.46 4.21
C HIS A 59 -11.99 -19.56 5.37
N ASP A 60 -11.78 -18.81 6.45
CA ASP A 60 -12.79 -18.68 7.53
C ASP A 60 -13.91 -17.68 7.18
N ILE A 61 -13.73 -16.96 6.06
CA ILE A 61 -14.71 -16.03 5.50
C ILE A 61 -15.40 -16.70 4.31
N ASP A 62 -16.74 -16.70 4.31
CA ASP A 62 -17.55 -17.14 3.18
C ASP A 62 -17.60 -16.04 2.10
N PHE A 63 -16.54 -16.00 1.30
CA PHE A 63 -16.44 -15.09 0.17
C PHE A 63 -17.53 -15.35 -0.89
N GLU A 64 -18.05 -16.57 -1.03
CA GLU A 64 -19.09 -16.86 -2.03
C GLU A 64 -20.38 -16.12 -1.72
N THR A 65 -20.81 -16.15 -0.45
CA THR A 65 -21.97 -15.41 0.02
C THR A 65 -21.73 -13.90 -0.09
N GLU A 66 -20.55 -13.40 0.27
CA GLU A 66 -20.22 -11.99 0.12
C GLU A 66 -20.27 -11.53 -1.35
N TYR A 67 -19.73 -12.32 -2.28
CA TYR A 67 -19.80 -11.98 -3.70
C TYR A 67 -21.23 -11.92 -4.22
N LYS A 68 -22.13 -12.78 -3.72
CA LYS A 68 -23.56 -12.75 -4.09
C LYS A 68 -24.28 -11.54 -3.53
N SER A 69 -23.84 -11.01 -2.38
CA SER A 69 -24.43 -9.84 -1.74
C SER A 69 -24.09 -8.51 -2.42
N ASN A 70 -23.12 -8.48 -3.34
CA ASN A 70 -22.74 -7.30 -4.15
C ASN A 70 -22.51 -6.03 -3.31
N LEU A 71 -21.90 -6.20 -2.13
CA LEU A 71 -21.55 -5.12 -1.22
C LEU A 71 -20.45 -4.25 -1.83
N LYS A 72 -20.53 -2.94 -1.64
CA LYS A 72 -19.46 -2.00 -1.98
C LYS A 72 -18.36 -2.08 -0.94
N LYS A 73 -17.16 -2.47 -1.37
CA LYS A 73 -16.00 -2.66 -0.50
C LYS A 73 -14.89 -1.70 -0.84
N VAL A 74 -14.42 -0.94 0.15
CA VAL A 74 -13.26 -0.04 -0.01
C VAL A 74 -12.21 -0.41 1.01
N ILE A 75 -10.98 -0.63 0.52
CA ILE A 75 -9.81 -0.91 1.34
C ILE A 75 -9.08 0.40 1.64
N VAL A 76 -8.69 0.60 2.90
CA VAL A 76 -7.79 1.66 3.35
C VAL A 76 -6.47 1.03 3.76
N LEU A 77 -5.35 1.54 3.24
CA LEU A 77 -4.02 1.14 3.68
C LEU A 77 -3.58 2.00 4.85
N GLY A 78 -3.17 1.35 5.94
CA GLY A 78 -2.57 2.01 7.11
C GLY A 78 -1.13 2.47 6.87
N SER A 79 -0.50 2.92 7.95
CA SER A 79 0.86 3.50 7.92
C SER A 79 1.99 2.52 8.17
N GLY A 80 1.69 1.29 8.62
CA GLY A 80 2.69 0.40 9.17
C GLY A 80 3.27 0.93 10.48
N THR A 81 4.43 0.41 10.87
CA THR A 81 5.10 0.76 12.13
C THR A 81 5.53 2.22 12.19
N TYR A 82 5.39 2.82 13.37
CA TYR A 82 5.81 4.19 13.59
C TYR A 82 7.32 4.38 13.43
N ARG A 83 7.68 5.55 12.92
CA ARG A 83 9.06 6.02 12.75
C ARG A 83 9.07 7.54 12.75
N ILE A 84 10.24 8.14 12.95
CA ILE A 84 10.39 9.60 12.83
C ILE A 84 9.96 10.01 11.41
N GLY A 85 9.02 10.98 11.33
CA GLY A 85 8.40 11.42 10.07
C GLY A 85 7.18 10.60 9.62
N ALA A 86 6.80 9.54 10.35
CA ALA A 86 5.54 8.83 10.16
C ALA A 86 5.05 8.23 11.49
N SER A 87 4.20 8.97 12.20
CA SER A 87 3.68 8.61 13.52
C SER A 87 2.14 8.54 13.53
N VAL A 88 1.54 8.84 14.68
CA VAL A 88 0.11 8.70 14.99
C VAL A 88 -0.79 9.53 14.07
N GLU A 89 -0.27 10.57 13.42
CA GLU A 89 -1.02 11.42 12.49
C GLU A 89 -1.61 10.64 11.30
N PHE A 90 -0.88 9.64 10.80
CA PHE A 90 -1.34 8.80 9.69
C PHE A 90 -2.32 7.72 10.14
N ASP A 91 -2.20 7.27 11.39
CA ASP A 91 -3.20 6.39 12.00
C ASP A 91 -4.54 7.13 12.16
N TRP A 92 -4.49 8.34 12.74
CA TRP A 92 -5.66 9.20 12.87
C TRP A 92 -6.32 9.49 11.51
N GLY A 93 -5.52 9.78 10.47
CA GLY A 93 -6.02 9.98 9.11
C GLY A 93 -6.72 8.74 8.54
N SER A 94 -6.15 7.56 8.76
CA SER A 94 -6.72 6.29 8.31
C SER A 94 -8.04 5.96 9.02
N VAL A 95 -8.11 6.14 10.34
CA VAL A 95 -9.34 5.93 11.14
C VAL A 95 -10.47 6.87 10.67
N ASN A 96 -10.17 8.16 10.47
CA ASN A 96 -11.16 9.10 9.96
C ASN A 96 -11.60 8.77 8.53
N CYS A 97 -10.70 8.24 7.70
CA CYS A 97 -11.05 7.76 6.37
C CYS A 97 -12.05 6.60 6.43
N LEU A 98 -11.81 5.60 7.28
CA LEU A 98 -12.72 4.46 7.50
C LEU A 98 -14.12 4.94 7.94
N TRP A 99 -14.18 5.82 8.95
CA TRP A 99 -15.44 6.41 9.40
C TRP A 99 -16.13 7.27 8.33
N GLY A 100 -15.37 8.01 7.53
CA GLY A 100 -15.87 8.78 6.41
C GLY A 100 -16.51 7.90 5.34
N LEU A 101 -15.84 6.81 4.95
CA LEU A 101 -16.37 5.83 3.99
C LEU A 101 -17.70 5.24 4.49
N LYS A 102 -17.77 4.88 5.77
CA LYS A 102 -19.02 4.42 6.40
C LYS A 102 -20.14 5.45 6.32
N LYS A 103 -19.86 6.70 6.67
CA LYS A 103 -20.84 7.80 6.56
C LYS A 103 -21.31 8.05 5.13
N LEU A 104 -20.48 7.75 4.14
CA LEU A 104 -20.80 7.86 2.71
C LEU A 104 -21.55 6.64 2.16
N GLY A 105 -21.90 5.66 3.01
CA GLY A 105 -22.67 4.48 2.61
C GLY A 105 -21.84 3.41 1.89
N ILE A 106 -20.54 3.32 2.18
CA ILE A 106 -19.74 2.15 1.81
C ILE A 106 -20.13 0.99 2.73
N ASP A 107 -20.56 -0.12 2.15
CA ASP A 107 -21.05 -1.29 2.90
C ASP A 107 -19.94 -1.89 3.76
N GLN A 108 -18.73 -2.06 3.21
CA GLN A 108 -17.56 -2.54 3.96
C GLN A 108 -16.34 -1.65 3.76
N ALA A 109 -15.90 -1.00 4.84
CA ALA A 109 -14.63 -0.32 4.96
C ALA A 109 -13.61 -1.29 5.59
N ILE A 110 -12.60 -1.66 4.82
CA ILE A 110 -11.63 -2.70 5.17
C ILE A 110 -10.29 -2.05 5.48
N MET A 111 -9.68 -2.40 6.61
CA MET A 111 -8.35 -1.91 6.98
C MET A 111 -7.28 -2.96 6.70
N ILE A 112 -6.17 -2.55 6.09
CA ILE A 112 -4.93 -3.34 6.05
C ILE A 112 -3.86 -2.56 6.79
N ASN A 113 -3.37 -3.09 7.90
CA ASN A 113 -2.27 -2.51 8.66
C ASN A 113 -1.64 -3.60 9.54
N TYR A 114 -0.41 -3.41 10.01
CA TYR A 114 0.30 -4.40 10.84
C TYR A 114 0.94 -3.79 12.09
N ASN A 115 0.66 -2.53 12.40
CA ASN A 115 1.21 -1.88 13.58
C ASN A 115 0.33 -2.18 14.80
N PRO A 116 0.79 -2.97 15.79
CA PRO A 116 -0.03 -3.39 16.92
C PRO A 116 -0.36 -2.25 17.90
N GLU A 117 0.29 -1.10 17.77
CA GLU A 117 0.12 0.04 18.69
C GLU A 117 -1.03 0.98 18.27
N THR A 118 -1.71 0.69 17.16
CA THR A 118 -2.59 1.66 16.49
C THR A 118 -4.06 1.42 16.75
N VAL A 119 -4.84 2.51 16.75
CA VAL A 119 -6.30 2.42 16.84
C VAL A 119 -6.85 1.81 15.56
N SER A 120 -6.25 2.06 14.40
CA SER A 120 -6.71 1.42 13.16
C SER A 120 -6.58 -0.10 13.11
N THR A 121 -5.77 -0.70 13.98
CA THR A 121 -5.67 -2.16 14.14
C THR A 121 -6.56 -2.70 15.27
N ASP A 122 -7.48 -1.89 15.77
CA ASP A 122 -8.61 -2.37 16.56
C ASP A 122 -9.72 -2.87 15.62
N TYR A 123 -10.20 -4.09 15.86
CA TYR A 123 -11.22 -4.73 15.01
C TYR A 123 -12.58 -4.02 15.09
N ASP A 124 -12.81 -3.13 16.07
CA ASP A 124 -14.04 -2.34 16.19
C ASP A 124 -14.06 -1.12 15.25
N ILE A 125 -12.95 -0.79 14.59
CA ILE A 125 -12.78 0.42 13.77
C ILE A 125 -13.14 0.21 12.29
N SER A 126 -13.07 -1.02 11.79
CA SER A 126 -13.38 -1.39 10.41
C SER A 126 -14.25 -2.64 10.35
N ASP A 127 -14.94 -2.89 9.23
CA ASP A 127 -15.77 -4.12 9.11
C ASP A 127 -14.93 -5.38 9.03
N LYS A 128 -13.72 -5.22 8.49
CA LYS A 128 -12.69 -6.22 8.44
C LYS A 128 -11.36 -5.56 8.67
N LEU A 129 -10.51 -6.21 9.46
CA LEU A 129 -9.14 -5.82 9.69
C LEU A 129 -8.24 -6.96 9.21
N TYR A 130 -7.42 -6.70 8.20
CA TYR A 130 -6.34 -7.57 7.80
C TYR A 130 -5.05 -7.13 8.48
N PHE A 131 -4.60 -7.91 9.46
CA PHE A 131 -3.32 -7.69 10.14
C PHE A 131 -2.17 -8.23 9.29
N GLU A 132 -1.82 -7.48 8.25
CA GLU A 132 -1.00 -7.99 7.16
C GLU A 132 0.03 -6.97 6.68
N GLU A 133 1.09 -7.49 6.06
CA GLU A 133 2.17 -6.68 5.50
C GLU A 133 1.63 -5.73 4.42
N LEU A 134 2.06 -4.46 4.47
CA LEU A 134 1.81 -3.48 3.42
C LEU A 134 2.78 -3.66 2.24
N SER A 135 2.82 -4.88 1.70
CA SER A 135 3.58 -5.21 0.49
C SER A 135 2.66 -5.28 -0.72
N GLY A 136 3.22 -5.01 -1.91
CA GLY A 136 2.45 -5.09 -3.15
C GLY A 136 1.88 -6.49 -3.37
N GLU A 137 2.60 -7.55 -3.01
CA GLU A 137 2.12 -8.93 -3.07
C GLU A 137 0.87 -9.15 -2.21
N ARG A 138 0.94 -8.76 -0.95
CA ARG A 138 -0.12 -9.06 0.03
C ARG A 138 -1.35 -8.18 -0.15
N VAL A 139 -1.14 -6.89 -0.41
CA VAL A 139 -2.23 -5.96 -0.74
C VAL A 139 -2.96 -6.42 -2.00
N LEU A 140 -2.24 -6.90 -3.03
CA LEU A 140 -2.88 -7.48 -4.21
C LEU A 140 -3.70 -8.74 -3.88
N ASP A 141 -3.15 -9.65 -3.09
CA ASP A 141 -3.88 -10.86 -2.68
C ASP A 141 -5.20 -10.50 -1.97
N ILE A 142 -5.18 -9.53 -1.06
CA ILE A 142 -6.38 -9.08 -0.34
C ILE A 142 -7.36 -8.35 -1.27
N CYS A 143 -6.89 -7.44 -2.12
CA CYS A 143 -7.75 -6.73 -3.09
C CYS A 143 -8.48 -7.71 -4.03
N GLU A 144 -7.79 -8.74 -4.51
CA GLU A 144 -8.36 -9.78 -5.39
C GLU A 144 -9.35 -10.69 -4.63
N LEU A 145 -9.02 -11.09 -3.40
CA LEU A 145 -9.90 -11.90 -2.54
C LEU A 145 -11.16 -11.14 -2.12
N GLU A 146 -11.05 -9.85 -1.80
CA GLU A 146 -12.22 -9.07 -1.42
C GLU A 146 -13.05 -8.62 -2.63
N LYS A 147 -12.45 -8.61 -3.83
CA LYS A 147 -12.97 -7.92 -5.02
C LYS A 147 -13.32 -6.46 -4.71
N ALA A 148 -12.38 -5.75 -4.09
CA ALA A 148 -12.62 -4.39 -3.62
C ALA A 148 -12.91 -3.40 -4.77
N ASP A 149 -13.93 -2.55 -4.59
CA ASP A 149 -14.31 -1.49 -5.54
C ASP A 149 -13.33 -0.32 -5.53
N GLY A 150 -12.54 -0.19 -4.47
CA GLY A 150 -11.63 0.92 -4.28
C GLY A 150 -10.51 0.65 -3.30
N LEU A 151 -9.38 1.31 -3.53
CA LEU A 151 -8.22 1.31 -2.65
C LEU A 151 -7.84 2.75 -2.31
N VAL A 152 -7.83 3.09 -1.03
CA VAL A 152 -7.35 4.37 -0.51
C VAL A 152 -5.92 4.23 -0.04
N VAL A 153 -5.04 5.02 -0.66
CA VAL A 153 -3.59 5.03 -0.40
C VAL A 153 -3.11 6.32 0.25
N SER A 154 -3.93 7.37 0.21
CA SER A 154 -3.53 8.73 0.59
C SER A 154 -3.60 9.01 2.11
N ALA A 155 -4.17 8.11 2.90
CA ALA A 155 -4.31 8.28 4.35
C ALA A 155 -3.16 7.63 5.16
N GLY A 156 -2.55 6.57 4.64
CA GLY A 156 -1.52 5.77 5.32
C GLY A 156 -0.07 6.25 5.13
N GLY A 157 0.15 7.50 4.71
CA GLY A 157 1.50 8.05 4.52
C GLY A 157 2.32 7.35 3.43
N GLN A 158 3.65 7.36 3.57
CA GLN A 158 4.56 7.03 2.47
C GLN A 158 4.53 5.56 2.04
N ILE A 159 4.31 4.62 2.97
CA ILE A 159 4.28 3.19 2.61
C ILE A 159 3.13 2.93 1.64
N ALA A 160 1.93 3.43 1.97
CA ALA A 160 0.75 3.35 1.12
C ALA A 160 0.93 4.12 -0.22
N ASN A 161 1.44 5.36 -0.17
CA ASN A 161 1.68 6.16 -1.39
C ASN A 161 2.69 5.50 -2.34
N ASN A 162 3.78 4.94 -1.82
CA ASN A 162 4.78 4.25 -2.64
C ASN A 162 4.19 3.03 -3.36
N LEU A 163 3.24 2.32 -2.73
CA LEU A 163 2.52 1.23 -3.38
C LEU A 163 1.63 1.74 -4.53
N ALA A 164 0.98 2.89 -4.37
CA ALA A 164 0.19 3.52 -5.43
C ALA A 164 1.01 3.80 -6.69
N ALA A 165 2.22 4.36 -6.51
CA ALA A 165 3.15 4.60 -7.59
C ALA A 165 3.60 3.28 -8.24
N LYS A 166 3.87 2.24 -7.44
CA LYS A 166 4.23 0.90 -7.96
C LYS A 166 3.10 0.27 -8.77
N PHE A 167 1.86 0.31 -8.27
CA PHE A 167 0.69 -0.21 -8.97
C PHE A 167 0.40 0.57 -10.27
N SER A 168 0.77 1.85 -10.32
CA SER A 168 0.62 2.69 -11.51
C SER A 168 1.75 2.51 -12.54
N LYS A 169 3.00 2.32 -12.09
CA LYS A 169 4.20 2.19 -12.94
C LYS A 169 4.41 0.78 -13.45
N TYR A 170 4.20 -0.23 -12.61
CA TYR A 170 4.50 -1.61 -12.96
C TYR A 170 3.32 -2.25 -13.69
N SER A 171 3.32 -2.10 -15.02
CA SER A 171 2.72 -3.00 -16.01
C SER A 171 1.18 -3.06 -16.15
N ASP A 172 0.76 -3.45 -17.36
CA ASP A 172 -0.60 -3.88 -17.69
C ASP A 172 -1.15 -4.97 -16.74
N PHE A 173 -0.30 -5.65 -15.97
CA PHE A 173 -0.69 -6.65 -14.97
C PHE A 173 -1.47 -6.03 -13.80
N PHE A 174 -1.01 -4.90 -13.25
CA PHE A 174 -1.70 -4.23 -12.14
C PHE A 174 -2.94 -3.47 -12.64
N ARG A 175 -2.92 -3.00 -13.90
CA ARG A 175 -4.14 -2.52 -14.59
C ARG A 175 -5.16 -3.64 -14.78
N LYS A 176 -4.72 -4.86 -15.12
CA LYS A 176 -5.58 -6.05 -15.25
C LYS A 176 -6.14 -6.54 -13.91
N ALA A 177 -5.41 -6.34 -12.81
CA ALA A 177 -5.89 -6.64 -11.46
C ALA A 177 -7.09 -5.76 -11.02
N SER A 178 -7.53 -4.80 -11.85
CA SER A 178 -8.74 -3.99 -11.65
C SER A 178 -8.77 -3.21 -10.34
N ILE A 179 -7.61 -2.90 -9.75
CA ILE A 179 -7.55 -2.11 -8.52
C ILE A 179 -7.77 -0.65 -8.86
N LYS A 180 -8.92 -0.13 -8.41
CA LYS A 180 -9.28 1.27 -8.56
C LYS A 180 -8.74 2.08 -7.37
N ILE A 181 -7.61 2.76 -7.56
CA ILE A 181 -7.14 3.72 -6.56
C ILE A 181 -8.14 4.89 -6.50
N LEU A 182 -8.66 5.16 -5.31
CA LEU A 182 -9.59 6.26 -5.06
C LEU A 182 -8.82 7.54 -4.74
N GLY A 183 -9.35 8.68 -5.19
CA GLY A 183 -8.72 9.98 -5.02
C GLY A 183 -7.67 10.28 -6.08
N THR A 184 -6.54 10.85 -5.66
CA THR A 184 -5.46 11.26 -6.57
C THR A 184 -4.85 10.05 -7.25
N HIS A 185 -4.89 10.05 -8.59
CA HIS A 185 -4.33 8.96 -9.38
C HIS A 185 -2.83 8.77 -9.10
N GLY A 186 -2.34 7.53 -9.05
CA GLY A 186 -0.96 7.25 -8.66
C GLY A 186 0.10 7.87 -9.59
N THR A 187 -0.22 8.13 -10.86
CA THR A 187 0.69 8.90 -11.75
C THR A 187 0.81 10.37 -11.36
N ARG A 188 -0.21 10.95 -10.71
CA ARG A 188 -0.17 12.33 -10.18
C ARG A 188 0.62 12.39 -8.88
N ILE A 189 0.52 11.35 -8.04
CA ILE A 189 1.38 11.18 -6.86
C ILE A 189 2.83 11.10 -7.31
N ASP A 190 3.13 10.22 -8.27
CA ASP A 190 4.48 10.06 -8.83
C ASP A 190 5.02 11.35 -9.48
N MET A 191 4.17 12.12 -10.16
CA MET A 191 4.55 13.42 -10.73
C MET A 191 4.92 14.45 -9.65
N ALA A 192 4.30 14.39 -8.48
CA ALA A 192 4.59 15.29 -7.37
C ALA A 192 5.79 14.83 -6.52
N GLU A 193 6.01 13.52 -6.38
CA GLU A 193 7.12 12.95 -5.59
C GLU A 193 8.44 12.85 -6.38
N ASP A 194 8.38 12.66 -7.70
CA ASP A 194 9.57 12.67 -8.55
C ASP A 194 10.03 14.11 -8.80
N ARG A 195 11.21 14.45 -8.28
CA ARG A 195 11.75 15.82 -8.33
C ARG A 195 11.90 16.35 -9.75
N SER A 196 12.31 15.52 -10.71
CA SER A 196 12.47 15.94 -12.10
C SER A 196 11.11 16.23 -12.73
N LYS A 197 10.11 15.38 -12.47
CA LYS A 197 8.74 15.58 -12.97
C LYS A 197 8.07 16.79 -12.33
N PHE A 198 8.23 16.95 -11.02
CA PHE A 198 7.69 18.08 -10.28
C PHE A 198 8.33 19.40 -10.73
N SER A 199 9.66 19.44 -10.89
CA SER A 199 10.36 20.61 -11.43
C SER A 199 9.83 20.98 -12.81
N THR A 200 9.74 20.01 -13.72
CA THR A 200 9.20 20.24 -15.07
C THR A 200 7.77 20.79 -15.03
N LEU A 201 6.94 20.30 -14.09
CA LEU A 201 5.59 20.81 -13.89
C LEU A 201 5.58 22.26 -13.41
N LEU A 202 6.46 22.63 -12.46
CA LEU A 202 6.58 24.01 -11.99
C LEU A 202 7.02 24.96 -13.11
N ASP A 203 7.96 24.51 -13.95
CA ASP A 203 8.42 25.28 -15.11
C ASP A 203 7.27 25.51 -16.11
N GLN A 204 6.49 24.48 -16.41
CA GLN A 204 5.29 24.60 -17.26
C GLN A 204 4.25 25.57 -16.71
N LEU A 205 4.14 25.66 -15.38
CA LEU A 205 3.21 26.55 -14.69
C LEU A 205 3.79 27.95 -14.43
N ASN A 206 5.03 28.22 -14.85
CA ASN A 206 5.77 29.45 -14.53
C ASN A 206 5.84 29.74 -13.01
N ILE A 207 5.94 28.69 -12.19
CA ILE A 207 6.13 28.79 -10.74
C ILE A 207 7.62 28.75 -10.43
N LYS A 208 8.10 29.75 -9.68
CA LYS A 208 9.51 29.83 -9.30
C LYS A 208 9.92 28.66 -8.41
N GLN A 209 11.09 28.10 -8.67
CA GLN A 209 11.74 27.07 -7.87
C GLN A 209 13.24 27.37 -7.73
N PRO A 210 13.91 26.91 -6.65
CA PRO A 210 15.35 27.09 -6.51
C PRO A 210 16.10 26.25 -7.56
N GLU A 211 17.26 26.77 -7.99
CA GLU A 211 18.20 26.02 -8.84
C GLU A 211 18.58 24.69 -8.18
N TRP A 212 18.49 23.60 -8.93
CA TRP A 212 18.81 22.27 -8.44
C TRP A 212 19.42 21.39 -9.53
N SER A 213 20.18 20.38 -9.12
CA SER A 213 20.69 19.34 -10.02
C SER A 213 20.77 18.00 -9.30
N ALA A 214 20.58 16.90 -10.04
CA ALA A 214 20.81 15.55 -9.57
C ALA A 214 22.24 15.14 -9.94
N LEU A 215 23.11 14.97 -8.94
CA LEU A 215 24.55 14.81 -9.13
C LEU A 215 25.00 13.49 -8.48
N THR A 216 25.89 12.77 -9.15
CA THR A 216 26.39 11.46 -8.70
C THR A 216 27.87 11.49 -8.32
N THR A 217 28.61 12.52 -8.74
CA THR A 217 30.03 12.69 -8.43
C THR A 217 30.25 13.90 -7.53
N LYS A 218 31.38 13.91 -6.82
CA LYS A 218 31.76 15.02 -5.96
C LYS A 218 32.16 16.24 -6.79
N GLU A 219 32.81 15.99 -7.91
CA GLU A 219 33.32 16.99 -8.85
C GLU A 219 32.14 17.82 -9.41
N ASP A 220 31.09 17.16 -9.91
CA ASP A 220 29.90 17.86 -10.42
C ASP A 220 29.19 18.64 -9.30
N ALA A 221 29.18 18.09 -8.08
CA ALA A 221 28.61 18.78 -6.91
C ALA A 221 29.33 20.10 -6.62
N ILE A 222 30.67 20.10 -6.64
CA ILE A 222 31.47 21.31 -6.40
C ILE A 222 31.23 22.33 -7.53
N GLU A 223 31.23 21.90 -8.79
CA GLU A 223 30.95 22.77 -9.93
C GLU A 223 29.57 23.44 -9.80
N PHE A 224 28.55 22.64 -9.46
CA PHE A 224 27.21 23.15 -9.21
C PHE A 224 27.19 24.19 -8.07
N THR A 225 27.86 23.92 -6.94
CA THR A 225 27.92 24.87 -5.82
C THR A 225 28.60 26.20 -6.19
N ASN A 226 29.64 26.16 -7.03
CA ASN A 226 30.31 27.36 -7.50
C ASN A 226 29.42 28.19 -8.43
N LYS A 227 28.53 27.53 -9.19
CA LYS A 227 27.56 28.20 -10.05
C LYS A 227 26.41 28.84 -9.26
N VAL A 228 25.84 28.14 -8.28
CA VAL A 228 24.62 28.59 -7.57
C VAL A 228 24.91 29.40 -6.29
N GLY A 229 26.12 29.31 -5.76
CA GLY A 229 26.53 29.96 -4.51
C GLY A 229 26.11 29.20 -3.25
N TYR A 230 26.82 29.45 -2.15
CA TYR A 230 26.52 28.89 -0.82
C TYR A 230 25.54 29.78 -0.04
N PRO A 231 24.75 29.21 0.89
CA PRO A 231 24.69 27.80 1.28
C PRO A 231 23.88 26.93 0.30
N VAL A 232 24.22 25.64 0.22
CA VAL A 232 23.48 24.65 -0.59
C VAL A 232 22.86 23.56 0.28
N LEU A 233 21.72 23.03 -0.16
CA LEU A 233 21.03 21.91 0.50
C LEU A 233 21.29 20.61 -0.27
N VAL A 234 21.92 19.64 0.38
CA VAL A 234 22.16 18.30 -0.17
C VAL A 234 21.07 17.36 0.33
N ARG A 235 20.39 16.68 -0.59
CA ARG A 235 19.31 15.75 -0.27
C ARG A 235 19.49 14.41 -0.99
N PRO A 236 19.34 13.27 -0.31
CA PRO A 236 19.20 11.98 -0.98
C PRO A 236 17.85 11.90 -1.73
N SER A 237 17.80 11.12 -2.81
CA SER A 237 16.57 10.87 -3.58
C SER A 237 15.59 9.97 -2.82
N TYR A 238 14.27 10.17 -3.01
CA TYR A 238 13.16 9.37 -2.45
C TYR A 238 13.10 9.31 -0.91
N VAL A 239 13.27 10.44 -0.23
CA VAL A 239 13.11 10.54 1.24
C VAL A 239 12.03 11.58 1.56
N LEU A 240 11.16 11.25 2.52
CA LEU A 240 10.18 12.19 3.10
C LEU A 240 10.90 13.44 3.64
N SER A 241 10.27 14.60 3.46
CA SER A 241 10.61 15.83 4.18
C SER A 241 9.76 15.91 5.43
#